data_AF-A0A5B8NU92-F1
#
_entry.id   AF-A0A5B8NU92-F1
#
_cell.length_a   1.000
_cell.length_b   1.000
_cell.length_c   1.000
_cell.angle_alpha   90.00
_cell.angle_beta   90.00
_cell.angle_gamma   90.00
#
_symmetry.space_group_name_H-M   'P 1'
#
loop_
_entity.id
_entity.type
_entity.pdbx_description
1 polymer ?
#
loop_
_entity_poly.entity_id
_entity_poly.type
_entity_poly.pdbx_seq_one_letter_code
_entity_poly.pdbx_strand_id
1 'polypeptide(L)'
;MDNVKAIVTEFKRVTDYIKNKEPNAELFFTARSIMAYRLMIDEGLKLGEVAIMLNISEEELSELVNIARLKMEGRQLNFLNIFQQGRWLKEMREYRQLTREQLAAKISQDTEIEWVEKAENGHVKIGDPRIIYAFQALDVKVGRYFFG
;
A
#
# COMPACT_ATOMS: atom_id res chain seq x y z
N MET A 1 -23.59 10.81 -5.35
CA MET A 1 -24.38 9.98 -4.41
C MET A 1 -24.77 8.62 -4.97
N ASP A 2 -25.20 8.52 -6.23
CA ASP A 2 -25.57 7.22 -6.83
C ASP A 2 -24.35 6.29 -7.04
N ASN A 3 -23.18 6.85 -7.35
CA ASN A 3 -21.94 6.09 -7.54
C ASN A 3 -21.45 5.43 -6.24
N VAL A 4 -21.41 6.17 -5.13
CA VAL A 4 -21.05 5.66 -3.79
C VAL A 4 -21.93 4.48 -3.39
N LYS A 5 -23.25 4.58 -3.56
CA LYS A 5 -24.19 3.49 -3.23
C LYS A 5 -23.94 2.24 -4.07
N ALA A 6 -23.65 2.40 -5.36
CA ALA A 6 -23.34 1.29 -6.26
C ALA A 6 -22.04 0.57 -5.83
N ILE A 7 -20.98 1.34 -5.52
CA ILE A 7 -19.70 0.78 -5.06
C ILE A 7 -19.85 0.02 -3.73
N VAL A 8 -20.58 0.59 -2.77
CA VAL A 8 -20.84 -0.07 -1.46
C VAL A 8 -21.65 -1.35 -1.63
N THR A 9 -22.65 -1.34 -2.51
CA THR A 9 -23.48 -2.53 -2.78
C THR A 9 -22.65 -3.64 -3.41
N GLU A 10 -21.82 -3.29 -4.38
CA GLU A 10 -20.94 -4.24 -5.06
C GLU A 10 -19.86 -4.80 -4.11
N PHE A 11 -19.29 -3.97 -3.23
CA PHE A 11 -18.34 -4.41 -2.20
C PHE A 11 -18.94 -5.48 -1.29
N LYS A 12 -20.18 -5.27 -0.83
CA LYS A 12 -20.90 -6.24 0.01
C LYS A 12 -21.15 -7.54 -0.75
N ARG A 13 -21.63 -7.45 -2.00
CA ARG A 13 -21.87 -8.60 -2.87
C ARG A 13 -20.60 -9.44 -3.09
N VAL A 14 -19.46 -8.80 -3.35
CA VAL A 14 -18.16 -9.46 -3.52
C VAL A 14 -17.71 -10.11 -2.21
N THR A 15 -17.86 -9.41 -1.08
CA THR A 15 -17.50 -9.94 0.25
C THR A 15 -18.31 -11.19 0.60
N ASP A 16 -19.61 -11.18 0.35
CA ASP A 16 -20.48 -12.34 0.59
C ASP A 16 -20.18 -13.50 -0.37
N TYR A 17 -19.78 -13.20 -1.60
CA TYR A 17 -19.35 -14.22 -2.55
C TYR A 17 -18.05 -14.92 -2.10
N ILE A 18 -17.04 -14.16 -1.64
CA ILE A 18 -15.79 -14.71 -1.08
C ILE A 18 -16.08 -15.66 0.09
N LYS A 19 -16.95 -15.24 1.03
CA LYS A 19 -17.30 -16.04 2.22
C LYS A 19 -17.96 -17.38 1.88
N ASN A 20 -18.66 -17.45 0.75
CA ASN A 20 -19.54 -18.60 0.43
C ASN A 20 -18.98 -19.54 -0.64
N LYS A 21 -18.05 -19.11 -1.51
CA LYS A 21 -17.51 -19.95 -2.60
C LYS A 21 -16.03 -19.68 -2.85
N GLU A 22 -15.18 -20.59 -2.38
CA GLU A 22 -13.72 -20.57 -2.60
C GLU A 22 -13.30 -21.28 -3.89
N PRO A 23 -13.23 -20.59 -5.04
CA PRO A 23 -12.16 -20.95 -5.98
C PRO A 23 -11.34 -19.77 -6.52
N ASN A 24 -11.57 -18.52 -6.10
CA ASN A 24 -10.84 -17.35 -6.62
C ASN A 24 -10.67 -16.20 -5.59
N ALA A 25 -10.38 -16.53 -4.33
CA ALA A 25 -10.31 -15.56 -3.24
C ALA A 25 -9.40 -14.35 -3.53
N GLU A 26 -8.27 -14.55 -4.23
CA GLU A 26 -7.32 -13.47 -4.54
C GLU A 26 -7.88 -12.39 -5.49
N LEU A 27 -8.62 -12.81 -6.54
CA LEU A 27 -9.17 -11.88 -7.53
C LEU A 27 -10.31 -11.04 -6.93
N PHE A 28 -11.15 -11.66 -6.12
CA PHE A 28 -12.23 -10.98 -5.40
C PHE A 28 -11.71 -10.11 -4.26
N PHE A 29 -10.67 -10.54 -3.54
CA PHE A 29 -9.99 -9.71 -2.55
C PHE A 29 -9.40 -8.45 -3.19
N THR A 30 -8.77 -8.60 -4.37
CA THR A 30 -8.25 -7.46 -5.14
C THR A 30 -9.34 -6.49 -5.57
N ALA A 31 -10.47 -7.00 -6.08
CA ALA A 31 -11.61 -6.17 -6.46
C ALA A 31 -12.18 -5.41 -5.26
N ARG A 32 -12.30 -6.09 -4.10
CA ARG A 32 -12.73 -5.52 -2.82
C ARG A 32 -11.80 -4.39 -2.37
N SER A 33 -10.48 -4.59 -2.46
CA SER A 33 -9.48 -3.56 -2.19
C SER A 33 -9.66 -2.33 -3.08
N ILE A 34 -9.83 -2.53 -4.39
CA ILE A 34 -9.95 -1.41 -5.35
C ILE A 34 -11.22 -0.60 -5.08
N MET A 35 -12.33 -1.25 -4.76
CA MET A 35 -13.58 -0.57 -4.43
C MET A 35 -13.43 0.32 -3.18
N ALA A 36 -12.73 -0.16 -2.15
CA ALA A 36 -12.42 0.62 -0.96
C ALA A 36 -11.54 1.85 -1.28
N TYR A 37 -10.49 1.66 -2.10
CA TYR A 37 -9.62 2.75 -2.55
C TYR A 37 -10.39 3.83 -3.31
N ARG A 38 -11.27 3.45 -4.24
CA ARG A 38 -12.06 4.41 -5.03
C ARG A 38 -12.97 5.27 -4.16
N LEU A 39 -13.59 4.70 -3.13
CA LEU A 39 -14.43 5.47 -2.21
C LEU A 39 -13.63 6.56 -1.47
N MET A 40 -12.39 6.27 -1.10
CA MET A 40 -11.55 7.24 -0.40
C MET A 40 -10.89 8.24 -1.34
N ILE A 41 -10.41 7.79 -2.50
CA ILE A 41 -9.57 8.60 -3.38
C ILE A 41 -10.41 9.30 -4.45
N ASP A 42 -11.27 8.57 -5.17
CA ASP A 42 -12.04 9.14 -6.28
C ASP A 42 -13.25 9.94 -5.76
N GLU A 43 -13.90 9.44 -4.71
CA GLU A 43 -15.08 10.09 -4.10
C GLU A 43 -14.71 10.99 -2.90
N GLY A 44 -13.44 11.02 -2.50
CA GLY A 44 -12.92 11.92 -1.46
C GLY A 44 -13.45 11.67 -0.04
N LEU A 45 -14.02 10.50 0.23
CA LEU A 45 -14.62 10.16 1.52
C LEU A 45 -13.55 9.88 2.59
N LYS A 46 -13.84 10.21 3.84
CA LYS A 46 -12.90 9.98 4.96
C LYS A 46 -12.91 8.51 5.38
N LEU A 47 -11.79 8.06 5.96
CA LEU A 47 -11.58 6.68 6.42
C LEU A 47 -12.75 6.17 7.28
N GLY A 48 -13.14 6.90 8.33
CA GLY A 48 -14.23 6.49 9.21
C GLY A 48 -15.60 6.44 8.52
N GLU A 49 -15.87 7.34 7.56
CA GLU A 49 -17.13 7.34 6.81
C GLU A 49 -17.23 6.10 5.92
N VAL A 50 -16.14 5.77 5.21
CA VAL A 50 -16.07 4.59 4.34
C VAL A 50 -16.12 3.30 5.17
N ALA A 51 -15.45 3.23 6.32
CA ALA A 51 -15.45 2.05 7.19
C ALA A 51 -16.87 1.72 7.66
N ILE A 52 -17.64 2.74 8.08
CA ILE A 52 -19.05 2.60 8.44
C ILE A 52 -19.89 2.12 7.25
N MET A 53 -19.72 2.72 6.06
CA MET A 53 -20.50 2.34 4.87
C MET A 53 -20.26 0.89 4.44
N LEU A 54 -19.01 0.44 4.52
CA LEU A 54 -18.58 -0.90 4.14
C LEU A 54 -18.78 -1.94 5.25
N ASN A 55 -19.11 -1.50 6.47
CA ASN A 55 -19.27 -2.33 7.67
C ASN A 55 -18.02 -3.18 7.97
N ILE A 56 -16.86 -2.53 7.97
CA ILE A 56 -15.56 -3.10 8.30
C ILE A 56 -14.83 -2.18 9.29
N SER A 57 -13.76 -2.66 9.92
CA SER A 57 -12.93 -1.80 10.77
C SER A 57 -12.14 -0.78 9.94
N GLU A 58 -11.75 0.34 10.55
CA GLU A 58 -10.85 1.30 9.91
C GLU A 58 -9.49 0.69 9.59
N GLU A 59 -9.02 -0.25 10.41
CA GLU A 59 -7.78 -1.00 10.18
C GLU A 59 -7.87 -1.89 8.93
N GLU A 60 -8.95 -2.66 8.80
CA GLU A 60 -9.20 -3.49 7.61
C GLU A 60 -9.38 -2.61 6.35
N LEU A 61 -10.06 -1.47 6.48
CA LEU A 61 -10.20 -0.52 5.38
C LEU A 61 -8.85 0.05 4.94
N SER A 62 -8.01 0.46 5.89
CA SER A 62 -6.66 0.96 5.62
C SER A 62 -5.83 -0.11 4.89
N GLU A 63 -5.97 -1.38 5.29
CA GLU A 63 -5.34 -2.52 4.63
C GLU A 63 -5.77 -2.66 3.17
N LEU A 64 -7.09 -2.66 2.93
CA LEU A 64 -7.67 -2.77 1.60
C LEU A 64 -7.22 -1.63 0.67
N VAL A 65 -7.22 -0.40 1.18
CA VAL A 65 -6.82 0.80 0.42
C VAL A 65 -5.34 0.74 0.05
N ASN A 66 -4.48 0.31 0.97
CA ASN A 66 -3.05 0.17 0.70
C ASN A 66 -2.76 -0.94 -0.32
N ILE A 67 -3.44 -2.09 -0.23
CA ILE A 67 -3.30 -3.18 -1.20
C ILE A 67 -3.75 -2.73 -2.59
N ALA A 68 -4.87 -2.00 -2.67
CA ALA A 68 -5.32 -1.41 -3.93
C ALA A 68 -4.38 -0.33 -4.45
N ARG A 69 -3.82 0.51 -3.58
CA ARG A 69 -2.81 1.51 -3.94
C ARG A 69 -1.60 0.82 -4.57
N LEU A 70 -1.07 -0.22 -3.95
CA LEU A 70 0.06 -0.99 -4.48
C LEU A 70 -0.26 -1.69 -5.81
N LYS A 71 -1.51 -2.06 -6.06
CA LYS A 71 -1.95 -2.70 -7.31
C LYS A 71 -2.30 -1.70 -8.41
N MET A 72 -2.89 -0.55 -8.07
CA MET A 72 -3.29 0.51 -9.02
C MET A 72 -2.11 1.42 -9.37
N GLU A 73 -1.27 1.75 -8.40
CA GLU A 73 0.01 2.47 -8.57
C GLU A 73 1.17 1.50 -8.87
N GLY A 74 0.87 0.20 -8.89
CA GLY A 74 1.76 -0.86 -9.30
C GLY A 74 2.13 -0.75 -10.77
N ARG A 75 3.21 0.00 -11.04
CA ARG A 75 4.24 -0.09 -12.10
C ARG A 75 4.69 1.34 -12.41
N GLN A 76 5.49 2.01 -11.58
CA GLN A 76 6.94 1.80 -11.48
C GLN A 76 7.43 2.68 -10.32
N LEU A 77 8.17 2.10 -9.37
CA LEU A 77 9.03 2.91 -8.51
C LEU A 77 9.99 3.67 -9.43
N ASN A 78 9.79 4.97 -9.59
CA ASN A 78 10.73 5.79 -10.31
C ASN A 78 11.95 5.99 -9.42
N PHE A 79 13.00 5.20 -9.65
CA PHE A 79 14.25 5.26 -8.90
C PHE A 79 15.00 6.60 -9.07
N LEU A 80 14.53 7.47 -9.95
CA LEU A 80 15.01 8.85 -10.12
C LEU A 80 14.25 9.86 -9.24
N ASN A 81 13.13 9.48 -8.61
CA ASN A 81 12.36 10.35 -7.71
C ASN A 81 12.49 9.92 -6.24
N ILE A 82 13.50 10.46 -5.55
CA ILE A 82 13.82 10.14 -4.15
C ILE A 82 12.71 10.54 -3.17
N PHE A 83 11.93 11.58 -3.46
CA PHE A 83 10.82 11.99 -2.61
C PHE A 83 9.64 11.01 -2.71
N GLN A 84 9.35 10.51 -3.90
CA GLN A 84 8.35 9.46 -4.09
C GLN A 84 8.78 8.17 -3.38
N GLN A 85 10.05 7.77 -3.55
CA GLN A 85 10.60 6.60 -2.88
C GLN A 85 10.51 6.71 -1.36
N GLY A 86 10.93 7.84 -0.79
CA GLY A 86 10.90 8.04 0.65
C GLY A 86 9.50 7.98 1.24
N ARG A 87 8.54 8.67 0.60
CA ARG A 87 7.14 8.63 1.01
C ARG A 87 6.60 7.20 1.00
N TRP A 88 6.82 6.46 -0.08
CA TRP A 88 6.37 5.08 -0.19
C TRP A 88 7.05 4.16 0.81
N LEU A 89 8.35 4.34 1.04
CA LEU A 89 9.08 3.56 2.03
C LEU A 89 8.48 3.74 3.42
N LYS A 90 8.18 4.99 3.80
CA LYS A 90 7.54 5.33 5.07
C LYS A 90 6.14 4.71 5.20
N GLU A 91 5.29 4.95 4.21
CA GLU A 91 3.92 4.41 4.18
C GLU A 91 3.92 2.88 4.33
N MET A 92 4.81 2.19 3.61
CA MET A 92 4.91 0.74 3.65
C MET A 92 5.50 0.22 4.96
N ARG A 93 6.47 0.92 5.56
CA ARG A 93 6.99 0.56 6.88
C ARG A 93 5.88 0.66 7.94
N GLU A 94 5.15 1.78 7.95
CA GLU A 94 4.07 2.03 8.91
C GLU A 94 2.93 1.04 8.74
N TYR A 95 2.59 0.70 7.50
CA TYR A 95 1.62 -0.35 7.18
C TYR A 95 2.01 -1.71 7.74
N ARG A 96 3.30 -2.07 7.65
CA ARG A 96 3.83 -3.31 8.24
C ARG A 96 4.03 -3.22 9.76
N GLN A 97 3.64 -2.11 10.39
CA GLN A 97 3.82 -1.82 11.81
C GLN A 97 5.28 -1.97 12.26
N LEU A 98 6.23 -1.69 11.38
CA LEU A 98 7.65 -1.77 11.67
C LEU A 98 8.17 -0.44 12.20
N THR A 99 9.03 -0.48 13.21
CA THR A 99 9.85 0.68 13.58
C THR A 99 10.97 0.88 12.55
N ARG A 100 11.62 2.05 12.56
CA ARG A 100 12.76 2.30 11.65
C ARG A 100 13.92 1.36 11.95
N GLU A 101 14.13 1.04 13.22
CA GLU A 101 15.10 0.07 13.71
C GLU A 101 14.84 -1.32 13.14
N GLN A 102 13.58 -1.77 13.16
CA GLN A 102 13.21 -3.08 12.64
C GLN A 102 13.36 -3.14 11.11
N LEU A 103 13.02 -2.07 10.41
CA LEU A 103 13.26 -1.98 8.96
C LEU A 103 14.76 -1.99 8.65
N ALA A 104 15.56 -1.21 9.37
CA ALA A 104 17.02 -1.19 9.21
C ALA A 104 17.62 -2.59 9.36
N ALA A 105 17.26 -3.30 10.44
CA ALA A 105 17.70 -4.67 10.70
C ALA A 105 17.26 -5.68 9.62
N LYS A 106 16.10 -5.46 8.98
CA LYS A 106 15.62 -6.29 7.86
C LYS A 106 16.34 -5.99 6.54
N ILE A 107 16.88 -4.79 6.36
CA ILE A 107 17.63 -4.40 5.16
C ILE A 107 19.01 -5.06 5.17
N SER A 108 19.79 -4.85 6.23
CA SER A 108 21.08 -5.51 6.49
C SER A 108 21.58 -5.16 7.89
N GLN A 109 22.54 -5.93 8.42
CA GLN A 109 23.15 -5.66 9.73
C GLN A 109 23.88 -4.31 9.81
N ASP A 110 24.35 -3.79 8.66
CA ASP A 110 25.10 -2.54 8.58
C ASP A 110 24.20 -1.32 8.27
N THR A 111 22.88 -1.50 8.13
CA THR A 111 21.98 -0.38 7.88
C THR A 111 21.65 0.34 9.18
N GLU A 112 22.01 1.62 9.23
CA GLU A 112 21.72 2.49 10.37
C GLU A 112 20.27 2.99 10.33
N ILE A 113 19.70 3.24 11.51
CA ILE A 113 18.36 3.83 11.67
C ILE A 113 18.28 5.19 10.97
N GLU A 114 19.34 5.99 11.07
CA GLU A 114 19.45 7.32 10.44
C GLU A 114 19.36 7.22 8.92
N TRP A 115 19.85 6.13 8.32
CA TRP A 115 19.70 5.91 6.89
C TRP A 115 18.22 5.72 6.51
N VAL A 116 17.45 4.95 7.30
CA VAL A 116 16.02 4.75 7.06
C VAL A 116 15.27 6.08 7.17
N GLU A 117 15.57 6.89 8.18
CA GLU A 117 14.98 8.22 8.33
C GLU A 117 15.31 9.13 7.14
N LYS A 118 16.58 9.17 6.70
CA LYS A 118 16.98 9.92 5.50
C LYS A 118 16.26 9.41 4.26
N ALA A 119 16.12 8.10 4.12
CA ALA A 119 15.45 7.47 2.98
C ALA A 119 13.98 7.89 2.93
N GLU A 120 13.25 7.79 4.04
CA GLU A 120 11.84 8.16 4.16
C GLU A 120 11.57 9.64 3.82
N ASN A 121 12.54 10.51 4.11
CA ASN A 121 12.44 11.94 3.82
C ASN A 121 12.99 12.32 2.43
N GLY A 122 13.44 11.35 1.62
CA GLY A 122 13.99 11.61 0.29
C GLY A 122 15.36 12.29 0.31
N HIS A 123 16.15 12.10 1.37
CA HIS A 123 17.49 12.67 1.55
C HIS A 123 18.62 11.67 1.27
N VAL A 124 18.29 10.49 0.75
CA VAL A 124 19.29 9.52 0.25
C VAL A 124 19.69 9.84 -1.18
N LYS A 125 20.91 9.41 -1.55
CA LYS A 125 21.42 9.57 -2.90
C LYS A 125 20.54 8.80 -3.89
N ILE A 126 20.23 9.42 -5.03
CA ILE A 126 19.59 8.74 -6.17
C ILE A 126 20.44 7.51 -6.55
N GLY A 127 19.78 6.37 -6.70
CA GLY A 127 20.44 5.10 -7.05
C GLY A 127 21.14 4.40 -5.88
N ASP A 128 20.93 4.82 -4.62
CA ASP A 128 21.39 4.04 -3.46
C ASP A 128 20.74 2.64 -3.49
N PRO A 129 21.54 1.55 -3.59
CA PRO A 129 21.01 0.21 -3.75
C PRO A 129 20.21 -0.26 -2.54
N ARG A 130 20.44 0.33 -1.35
CA ARG A 130 19.70 -0.02 -0.13
C ARG A 130 18.21 0.31 -0.23
N ILE A 131 17.79 1.23 -1.10
CA ILE A 131 16.37 1.49 -1.33
C ILE A 131 15.66 0.26 -1.88
N ILE A 132 16.33 -0.48 -2.77
CA ILE A 132 15.79 -1.73 -3.32
C ILE A 132 15.61 -2.75 -2.18
N TYR A 133 16.65 -2.94 -1.37
CA TYR A 133 16.62 -3.87 -0.25
C TYR A 133 15.57 -3.48 0.78
N ALA A 134 15.33 -2.19 1.00
CA ALA A 134 14.27 -1.68 1.86
C ALA A 134 12.88 -2.04 1.36
N PHE A 135 12.62 -1.90 0.06
CA PHE A 135 11.36 -2.36 -0.53
C PHE A 135 11.24 -3.89 -0.52
N GLN A 136 12.32 -4.64 -0.76
CA GLN A 136 12.32 -6.09 -0.66
C GLN A 136 12.06 -6.57 0.78
N ALA A 137 12.63 -5.92 1.78
CA ALA A 137 12.41 -6.19 3.22
C ALA A 137 10.95 -5.95 3.66
N LEU A 138 10.17 -5.20 2.86
CA LEU A 138 8.75 -4.93 3.05
C LEU A 138 7.85 -5.82 2.17
N ASP A 139 8.45 -6.85 1.54
CA ASP A 139 7.86 -7.78 0.58
C ASP A 139 7.30 -7.10 -0.68
N VAL A 140 7.84 -5.94 -1.05
CA VAL A 140 7.47 -5.24 -2.28
C VAL A 140 8.33 -5.76 -3.42
N LYS A 141 7.70 -6.45 -4.38
CA LYS A 141 8.37 -6.85 -5.64
C LYS A 141 8.61 -5.62 -6.51
N VAL A 142 9.84 -5.10 -6.47
CA VAL A 142 10.29 -4.00 -7.33
C VAL A 142 10.41 -4.52 -8.77
N GLY A 143 9.41 -4.23 -9.59
CA GLY A 143 9.23 -4.88 -10.89
C GLY A 143 10.10 -4.37 -12.05
N ARG A 144 10.53 -3.10 -12.08
CA ARG A 144 11.38 -2.54 -13.15
C ARG A 144 12.19 -1.33 -12.66
N TYR A 145 13.50 -1.38 -12.83
CA TYR A 145 14.37 -0.21 -12.81
C TYR A 145 14.16 0.56 -14.11
N PHE A 146 13.73 1.81 -14.04
CA PHE A 146 13.99 2.75 -15.12
C PHE A 146 15.28 3.47 -14.80
N PHE A 147 16.38 2.97 -15.36
CA PHE A 147 17.53 3.81 -15.68
C PHE A 147 17.14 4.53 -16.97
N GLY A 148 16.50 5.69 -16.82
CA GLY A 148 16.39 6.65 -17.91
C GLY A 148 17.75 7.30 -18.16
#